data_AF-A0A661TE09-F1
#
_entry.id   AF-A0A661TE09-F1
#
_cell.length_a   1.000
_cell.length_b   1.000
_cell.length_c   1.000
_cell.angle_alpha   90.00
_cell.angle_beta   90.00
_cell.angle_gamma   90.00
#
_symmetry.space_group_name_H-M   'P 1'
#
loop_
_entity.id
_entity.type
_entity.pdbx_description
1 polymer ?
#
loop_
_entity_poly.entity_id
_entity_poly.type
_entity_poly.pdbx_seq_one_letter_code
_entity_poly.pdbx_strand_id
1 'polypeptide(L)'
;MSKTHKPDPVKLICSLFSPEKEFIYKIIQQLEELCGPVDWISPELFFDRTKYYAAEMGWPLHRRFISFEKPAPPERLVTLKLETNRVEQQNLVSGKRRVNIDPGYITAERLILATGKNFSHRVYLSQGIYADLTLIFRKGSFRPLEWTYPDYADPSIIYYFNELRSKYIHSKKLRDRPDTTEQIHKSKEVRN
;
A
#
# COMPACT_ATOMS: atom_id res chain seq x y z
N MET A 1 6.77 31.02 -9.33
CA MET A 1 5.87 30.25 -8.44
C MET A 1 5.45 28.98 -9.14
N SER A 2 5.48 27.83 -8.47
CA SER A 2 5.02 26.55 -9.04
C SER A 2 3.50 26.52 -9.13
N LYS A 3 2.94 26.09 -10.28
CA LYS A 3 1.50 25.83 -10.41
C LYS A 3 1.12 24.55 -9.66
N THR A 4 0.10 24.62 -8.82
CA THR A 4 -0.45 23.46 -8.12
C THR A 4 -1.30 22.63 -9.08
N HIS A 5 -1.24 21.31 -8.95
CA HIS A 5 -2.08 20.37 -9.69
C HIS A 5 -2.58 19.29 -8.74
N LYS A 6 -3.68 18.63 -9.13
CA LYS A 6 -4.18 17.47 -8.40
C LYS A 6 -3.14 16.34 -8.46
N PRO A 7 -2.82 15.67 -7.35
CA PRO A 7 -1.86 14.58 -7.38
C PRO A 7 -2.40 13.39 -8.19
N ASP A 8 -1.49 12.63 -8.77
CA ASP A 8 -1.82 11.39 -9.45
C ASP A 8 -2.40 10.35 -8.48
N PRO A 9 -3.40 9.55 -8.91
CA PRO A 9 -3.90 8.43 -8.11
C PRO A 9 -2.79 7.41 -7.81
N VAL A 10 -2.77 6.88 -6.59
CA VAL A 10 -1.75 5.95 -6.06
C VAL A 10 -2.25 4.51 -6.04
N LYS A 11 -1.33 3.54 -6.03
CA LYS A 11 -1.63 2.13 -5.84
C LYS A 11 -1.66 1.81 -4.35
N LEU A 12 -2.85 1.61 -3.77
CA LEU A 12 -2.95 1.20 -2.37
C LEU A 12 -2.35 -0.19 -2.14
N ILE A 13 -1.66 -0.34 -1.03
CA ILE A 13 -1.09 -1.61 -0.56
C ILE A 13 -1.35 -1.79 0.93
N CYS A 14 -1.38 -3.04 1.40
CA CYS A 14 -1.36 -3.36 2.82
C CYS A 14 -0.37 -4.50 3.10
N SER A 15 0.40 -4.41 4.18
CA SER A 15 1.06 -5.56 4.79
C SER A 15 0.16 -6.12 5.88
N LEU A 16 -0.06 -7.43 5.88
CA LEU A 16 -0.82 -8.14 6.90
C LEU A 16 0.03 -9.25 7.47
N PHE A 17 0.06 -9.39 8.80
CA PHE A 17 0.66 -10.57 9.41
C PHE A 17 -0.06 -11.03 10.68
N SER A 18 -0.06 -12.35 10.88
CA SER A 18 -0.77 -13.07 11.94
C SER A 18 -0.15 -14.46 12.11
N PRO A 19 -0.28 -15.09 13.29
CA PRO A 19 0.04 -16.51 13.41
C PRO A 19 -0.97 -17.44 12.74
N GLU A 20 -2.15 -16.94 12.37
CA GLU A 20 -3.23 -17.72 11.78
C GLU A 20 -3.38 -17.38 10.30
N LYS A 21 -2.91 -18.26 9.41
CA LYS A 21 -2.89 -18.02 7.96
C LYS A 21 -4.29 -17.82 7.38
N GLU A 22 -5.22 -18.65 7.80
CA GLU A 22 -6.64 -18.61 7.39
C GLU A 22 -7.28 -17.29 7.81
N PHE A 23 -6.84 -16.76 8.95
CA PHE A 23 -7.33 -15.48 9.44
C PHE A 23 -6.83 -14.31 8.58
N ILE A 24 -5.61 -14.37 8.05
CA ILE A 24 -5.12 -13.35 7.09
C ILE A 24 -6.06 -13.27 5.89
N TYR A 25 -6.49 -14.40 5.32
CA TYR A 25 -7.41 -14.40 4.18
C TYR A 25 -8.79 -13.83 4.53
N LYS A 26 -9.32 -14.12 5.72
CA LYS A 26 -10.56 -13.48 6.20
C LYS A 26 -10.42 -11.96 6.27
N ILE A 27 -9.27 -11.47 6.74
CA ILE A 27 -9.02 -10.02 6.81
C ILE A 27 -8.84 -9.41 5.42
N ILE A 28 -8.20 -10.12 4.48
CA ILE A 28 -8.11 -9.68 3.08
C ILE A 28 -9.52 -9.44 2.51
N GLN A 29 -10.46 -10.36 2.73
CA GLN A 29 -11.86 -10.19 2.28
C GLN A 29 -12.52 -8.94 2.88
N GLN A 30 -12.30 -8.66 4.16
CA GLN A 30 -12.80 -7.41 4.79
C GLN A 30 -12.17 -6.16 4.16
N LEU A 31 -10.88 -6.22 3.81
CA LEU A 31 -10.22 -5.09 3.14
C LEU A 31 -10.73 -4.89 1.71
N GLU A 32 -11.19 -5.92 1.03
CA GLU A 32 -11.84 -5.80 -0.29
C GLU A 32 -13.14 -4.98 -0.22
N GLU A 33 -13.90 -5.12 0.86
CA GLU A 33 -15.11 -4.30 1.09
C GLU A 33 -14.76 -2.80 1.26
N LEU A 34 -13.59 -2.50 1.83
CA LEU A 34 -13.14 -1.12 2.11
C LEU A 34 -12.42 -0.44 0.94
N CYS A 35 -11.71 -1.22 0.12
CA CYS A 35 -10.79 -0.71 -0.90
C CYS A 35 -11.15 -1.13 -2.32
N GLY A 36 -12.13 -2.03 -2.48
CA GLY A 36 -12.41 -2.73 -3.73
C GLY A 36 -11.55 -3.99 -3.91
N PRO A 37 -11.69 -4.69 -5.05
CA PRO A 37 -11.07 -5.99 -5.26
C PRO A 37 -9.55 -5.97 -5.10
N VAL A 38 -9.01 -7.02 -4.49
CA VAL A 38 -7.56 -7.25 -4.45
C VAL A 38 -7.10 -7.81 -5.80
N ASP A 39 -6.13 -7.16 -6.41
CA ASP A 39 -5.60 -7.56 -7.73
C ASP A 39 -4.20 -8.18 -7.66
N TRP A 40 -3.60 -8.19 -6.48
CA TRP A 40 -2.34 -8.87 -6.22
C TRP A 40 -2.21 -9.24 -4.75
N ILE A 41 -1.70 -10.45 -4.51
CA ILE A 41 -1.30 -10.97 -3.20
C ILE A 41 0.10 -11.53 -3.37
N SER A 42 1.02 -11.19 -2.46
CA SER A 42 2.36 -11.78 -2.44
C SER A 42 2.32 -13.29 -2.20
N PRO A 43 3.41 -14.02 -2.48
CA PRO A 43 3.65 -15.32 -1.86
C PRO A 43 3.51 -15.24 -0.33
N GLU A 44 3.33 -16.39 0.31
CA GLU A 44 3.40 -16.44 1.77
C GLU A 44 4.83 -16.15 2.21
N LEU A 45 4.95 -15.21 3.14
CA LEU A 45 6.23 -14.77 3.69
C LEU A 45 6.27 -15.07 5.18
N PHE A 46 7.46 -15.32 5.69
CA PHE A 46 7.68 -15.43 7.12
C PHE A 46 8.01 -14.05 7.68
N PHE A 47 7.39 -13.68 8.80
CA PHE A 47 7.73 -12.46 9.51
C PHE A 47 8.52 -12.78 10.77
N ASP A 48 9.85 -12.75 10.66
CA ASP A 48 10.77 -13.11 11.74
C ASP A 48 11.18 -11.94 12.64
N ARG A 49 10.69 -10.73 12.37
CA ARG A 49 11.29 -9.49 12.90
C ARG A 49 10.76 -8.95 14.21
N THR A 50 10.17 -9.76 15.10
CA THR A 50 9.87 -9.26 16.46
C THR A 50 9.62 -10.34 17.52
N LYS A 51 10.32 -10.19 18.66
CA LYS A 51 9.91 -10.79 19.93
C LYS A 51 8.62 -10.18 20.48
N TYR A 52 8.38 -8.89 20.21
CA TYR A 52 7.21 -8.15 20.70
C TYR A 52 5.89 -8.69 20.12
N TYR A 53 5.73 -8.75 18.79
CA TYR A 53 4.49 -9.28 18.20
C TYR A 53 4.31 -10.77 18.50
N ALA A 54 5.39 -11.55 18.58
CA ALA A 54 5.30 -12.96 18.95
C ALA A 54 4.76 -13.16 20.38
N ALA A 55 5.17 -12.31 21.33
CA ALA A 55 4.67 -12.36 22.71
C ALA A 55 3.19 -11.91 22.84
N GLU A 56 2.75 -10.99 21.97
CA GLU A 56 1.37 -10.51 21.95
C GLU A 56 0.43 -11.48 21.22
N MET A 57 0.78 -11.88 19.99
CA MET A 57 -0.12 -12.55 19.05
C MET A 57 0.09 -14.06 19.01
N GLY A 58 1.32 -14.52 19.28
CA GLY A 58 1.76 -15.90 19.06
C GLY A 58 2.79 -16.02 17.93
N TRP A 59 3.26 -17.25 17.70
CA TRP A 59 4.30 -17.60 16.74
C TRP A 59 4.01 -18.98 16.14
N PRO A 60 4.40 -19.28 14.89
CA PRO A 60 5.05 -18.42 13.87
C PRO A 60 4.20 -17.25 13.39
N LEU A 61 4.80 -16.20 12.80
CA LEU A 61 4.05 -15.12 12.14
C LEU A 61 4.16 -15.25 10.61
N HIS A 62 3.01 -15.37 9.96
CA HIS A 62 2.88 -15.42 8.50
C HIS A 62 2.48 -14.04 7.98
N ARG A 63 3.01 -13.65 6.83
CA ARG A 63 2.77 -12.36 6.21
C ARG A 63 2.29 -12.48 4.78
N ARG A 64 1.41 -11.55 4.39
CA ARG A 64 1.08 -11.24 3.00
C ARG A 64 1.14 -9.74 2.76
N PHE A 65 1.62 -9.36 1.59
CA PHE A 65 1.34 -8.04 1.03
C PHE A 65 0.21 -8.16 0.03
N ILE A 66 -0.68 -7.18 0.00
CA ILE A 66 -1.77 -7.10 -0.97
C ILE A 66 -1.80 -5.73 -1.64
N SER A 67 -2.39 -5.67 -2.84
CA SER A 67 -2.77 -4.42 -3.49
C SER A 67 -4.18 -4.50 -4.07
N PHE A 68 -4.77 -3.33 -4.32
CA PHE A 68 -6.16 -3.21 -4.75
C PHE A 68 -6.24 -2.70 -6.19
N GLU A 69 -7.20 -3.21 -6.95
CA GLU A 69 -7.36 -2.93 -8.39
C GLU A 69 -7.48 -1.43 -8.68
N LYS A 70 -8.35 -0.73 -7.94
CA LYS A 70 -8.68 0.67 -8.17
C LYS A 70 -7.60 1.60 -7.57
N PRO A 71 -6.97 2.48 -8.37
CA PRO A 71 -6.14 3.55 -7.83
C PRO A 71 -6.96 4.50 -6.94
N ALA A 72 -6.31 5.07 -5.94
CA ALA A 72 -6.96 5.97 -4.98
C ALA A 72 -6.28 7.34 -4.95
N PRO A 73 -6.97 8.42 -4.55
CA PRO A 73 -6.30 9.67 -4.20
C PRO A 73 -5.31 9.44 -3.03
N PRO A 74 -4.11 10.06 -3.00
CA PRO A 74 -3.14 9.86 -1.92
C PRO A 74 -3.71 10.14 -0.51
N GLU A 75 -4.65 11.08 -0.40
CA GLU A 75 -5.33 11.46 0.84
C GLU A 75 -6.10 10.30 1.47
N ARG A 76 -6.49 9.29 0.66
CA ARG A 76 -7.12 8.04 1.13
C ARG A 76 -6.28 7.31 2.16
N LEU A 77 -4.97 7.52 2.18
CA LEU A 77 -4.05 6.86 3.11
C LEU A 77 -4.44 7.10 4.58
N VAL A 78 -4.89 8.31 4.93
CA VAL A 78 -5.26 8.65 6.31
C VAL A 78 -6.50 7.87 6.75
N THR A 79 -7.58 7.93 5.95
CA THR A 79 -8.81 7.21 6.29
C THR A 79 -8.61 5.71 6.26
N LEU A 80 -7.77 5.21 5.35
CA LEU A 80 -7.43 3.79 5.29
C LEU A 80 -6.73 3.34 6.57
N LYS A 81 -5.78 4.11 7.10
CA LYS A 81 -5.13 3.75 8.37
C LYS A 81 -6.12 3.69 9.54
N LEU A 82 -7.04 4.63 9.61
CA LEU A 82 -8.08 4.62 10.64
C LEU A 82 -9.01 3.41 10.52
N GLU A 83 -9.40 3.05 9.31
CA GLU A 83 -10.23 1.87 9.05
C GLU A 83 -9.48 0.57 9.37
N THR A 84 -8.22 0.42 8.94
CA THR A 84 -7.43 -0.77 9.27
C THR A 84 -7.20 -0.91 10.77
N ASN A 85 -7.01 0.20 11.50
CA ASN A 85 -6.92 0.17 12.96
C ASN A 85 -8.22 -0.34 13.60
N ARG A 86 -9.38 0.06 13.05
CA ARG A 86 -10.68 -0.45 13.53
C ARG A 86 -10.83 -1.95 13.25
N VAL A 87 -10.40 -2.42 12.08
CA VAL A 87 -10.38 -3.85 11.74
C VAL A 87 -9.51 -4.63 12.73
N GLU A 88 -8.31 -4.14 13.06
CA GLU A 88 -7.46 -4.75 14.10
C GLU A 88 -8.17 -4.79 15.46
N GLN A 89 -8.81 -3.68 15.87
CA GLN A 89 -9.52 -3.56 17.15
C GLN A 89 -10.75 -4.48 17.26
N GLN A 90 -11.52 -4.62 16.19
CA GLN A 90 -12.72 -5.47 16.16
C GLN A 90 -12.38 -6.97 16.27
N ASN A 91 -11.14 -7.34 15.97
CA ASN A 91 -10.68 -8.72 15.97
C ASN A 91 -9.70 -9.04 17.12
N LEU A 92 -9.69 -8.22 18.17
CA LEU A 92 -8.92 -8.51 19.39
C LEU A 92 -9.44 -9.77 20.07
N VAL A 93 -8.51 -10.58 20.60
CA VAL A 93 -8.84 -11.75 21.43
C VAL A 93 -8.19 -11.54 22.80
N SER A 94 -9.01 -11.48 23.85
CA SER A 94 -8.55 -11.18 25.22
C SER A 94 -7.70 -9.91 25.30
N GLY A 95 -8.07 -8.88 24.54
CA GLY A 95 -7.35 -7.59 24.47
C GLY A 95 -6.05 -7.60 23.66
N LYS A 96 -5.68 -8.72 23.02
CA LYS A 96 -4.46 -8.84 22.21
C LYS A 96 -4.78 -8.87 20.72
N ARG A 97 -3.87 -8.35 19.90
CA ARG A 97 -4.02 -8.38 18.43
C ARG A 97 -3.97 -9.80 17.91
N ARG A 98 -4.83 -10.06 16.93
CA ARG A 98 -4.85 -11.30 16.15
C ARG A 98 -4.25 -11.12 14.75
N VAL A 99 -4.26 -9.88 14.25
CA VAL A 99 -3.61 -9.46 12.99
C VAL A 99 -2.98 -8.09 13.20
N ASN A 100 -1.87 -7.82 12.50
CA ASN A 100 -1.36 -6.46 12.28
C ASN A 100 -1.56 -6.08 10.82
N ILE A 101 -2.02 -4.85 10.56
CA ILE A 101 -2.30 -4.30 9.23
C ILE A 101 -1.60 -2.95 9.07
N ASP A 102 -0.62 -2.92 8.17
CA ASP A 102 0.13 -1.72 7.80
C ASP A 102 -0.26 -1.25 6.39
N PRO A 103 -1.19 -0.29 6.27
CA PRO A 103 -1.57 0.27 4.97
C PRO A 103 -0.53 1.28 4.47
N GLY A 104 -0.45 1.36 3.15
CA GLY A 104 0.45 2.25 2.43
C GLY A 104 0.01 2.46 0.99
N TYR A 105 0.88 3.09 0.21
CA TYR A 105 0.73 3.14 -1.23
C TYR A 105 2.05 3.14 -1.98
N ILE A 106 1.98 2.78 -3.26
CA ILE A 106 3.05 2.91 -4.24
C ILE A 106 2.69 3.96 -5.28
N THR A 107 3.70 4.73 -5.68
CA THR A 107 3.70 5.68 -6.80
C THR A 107 4.83 5.33 -7.78
N ALA A 108 5.08 6.17 -8.78
CA ALA A 108 6.25 6.01 -9.63
C ALA A 108 7.57 6.23 -8.86
N GLU A 109 7.54 7.04 -7.81
CA GLU A 109 8.74 7.54 -7.13
C GLU A 109 9.00 6.86 -5.80
N ARG A 110 7.98 6.33 -5.12
CA ARG A 110 8.11 5.92 -3.72
C ARG A 110 7.05 4.92 -3.25
N LEU A 111 7.38 4.23 -2.16
CA LEU A 111 6.46 3.51 -1.28
C LEU A 111 6.33 4.30 0.03
N ILE A 112 5.11 4.58 0.44
CA ILE A 112 4.79 5.25 1.71
C ILE A 112 3.90 4.35 2.55
N LEU A 113 4.18 4.26 3.86
CA LEU A 113 3.30 3.63 4.85
C LEU A 113 2.61 4.69 5.71
N ALA A 114 1.42 4.36 6.21
CA ALA A 114 0.73 5.17 7.22
C ALA A 114 1.03 4.67 8.63
N THR A 115 1.22 5.60 9.56
CA THR A 115 1.48 5.26 10.96
C THR A 115 0.90 6.31 11.90
N GLY A 116 0.44 5.87 13.08
CA GLY A 116 0.03 6.77 14.17
C GLY A 116 1.20 7.20 15.07
N LYS A 117 2.42 6.72 14.81
CA LYS A 117 3.59 6.98 15.64
C LYS A 117 4.43 8.08 15.02
N ASN A 118 4.57 9.22 15.69
CA ASN A 118 5.48 10.27 15.27
C ASN A 118 6.95 9.82 15.40
N PHE A 119 7.81 10.21 14.46
CA PHE A 119 9.26 10.01 14.50
C PHE A 119 9.96 11.01 13.57
N SER A 120 11.30 11.13 13.65
CA SER A 120 12.08 12.20 13.01
C SER A 120 11.85 12.37 11.50
N HIS A 121 11.68 11.28 10.75
CA HIS A 121 11.47 11.31 9.29
C HIS A 121 10.00 11.30 8.86
N ARG A 122 9.06 11.20 9.82
CA ARG A 122 7.64 11.00 9.52
C ARG A 122 6.93 12.34 9.41
N VAL A 123 6.21 12.53 8.31
CA VAL A 123 5.51 13.79 8.03
C VAL A 123 4.06 13.66 8.45
N TYR A 124 3.59 14.58 9.28
CA TYR A 124 2.18 14.62 9.67
C TYR A 124 1.28 14.86 8.46
N LEU A 125 0.21 14.07 8.35
CA LEU A 125 -0.81 14.23 7.31
C LEU A 125 -2.05 14.91 7.90
N SER A 126 -2.80 14.18 8.72
CA SER A 126 -3.97 14.65 9.48
C SER A 126 -4.44 13.56 10.45
N GLN A 127 -5.32 13.90 11.40
CA GLN A 127 -6.00 12.93 12.29
C GLN A 127 -5.06 12.02 13.08
N GLY A 128 -3.90 12.54 13.48
CA GLY A 128 -2.86 11.77 14.17
C GLY A 128 -2.12 10.76 13.30
N ILE A 129 -2.34 10.77 11.98
CA ILE A 129 -1.66 9.90 11.02
C ILE A 129 -0.51 10.63 10.35
N TYR A 130 0.60 9.92 10.22
CA TYR A 130 1.83 10.37 9.60
C TYR A 130 2.16 9.48 8.40
N ALA A 131 2.78 10.08 7.37
CA ALA A 131 3.41 9.37 6.27
C ALA A 131 4.84 8.99 6.66
N ASP A 132 5.16 7.71 6.47
CA ASP A 132 6.51 7.17 6.54
C ASP A 132 7.03 6.93 5.12
N LEU A 133 8.03 7.70 4.67
CA LEU A 133 8.68 7.46 3.38
C LEU A 133 9.54 6.21 3.49
N THR A 134 9.00 5.07 3.07
CA THR A 134 9.62 3.77 3.36
C THR A 134 10.60 3.32 2.29
N LEU A 135 10.34 3.55 1.00
CA LEU A 135 11.28 3.25 -0.10
C LEU A 135 11.21 4.35 -1.18
N ILE A 136 12.32 4.61 -1.85
CA ILE A 136 12.37 5.49 -3.03
C ILE A 136 12.78 4.71 -4.27
N PHE A 137 12.14 4.96 -5.41
CA PHE A 137 12.49 4.33 -6.68
C PHE A 137 13.55 5.16 -7.40
N ARG A 138 14.75 4.60 -7.59
CA ARG A 138 15.85 5.27 -8.29
C ARG A 138 16.74 4.26 -9.00
N LYS A 139 17.20 4.60 -10.21
CA LYS A 139 18.08 3.75 -11.02
C LYS A 139 17.51 2.33 -11.18
N GLY A 140 16.22 2.24 -11.55
CA GLY A 140 15.55 0.99 -11.92
C GLY A 140 15.08 0.09 -10.77
N SER A 141 15.22 0.49 -9.51
CA SER A 141 14.74 -0.30 -8.37
C SER A 141 14.32 0.57 -7.19
N PHE A 142 13.43 0.06 -6.33
CA PHE A 142 13.27 0.59 -4.99
C PHE A 142 14.57 0.47 -4.19
N ARG A 143 14.86 1.53 -3.43
CA ARG A 143 16.03 1.67 -2.57
C ARG A 143 15.56 1.98 -1.15
N PRO A 144 16.08 1.26 -0.14
CA PRO A 144 15.86 1.62 1.25
C PRO A 144 16.55 2.95 1.58
N LEU A 145 16.02 3.58 2.60
CA LEU A 145 16.53 4.77 3.28
C LEU A 145 17.08 4.35 4.64
N GLU A 146 17.76 5.25 5.34
CA GLU A 146 18.41 4.97 6.63
C GLU A 146 17.43 4.48 7.71
N TRP A 147 16.15 4.82 7.59
CA TRP A 147 15.08 4.47 8.53
C TRP A 147 14.13 3.38 8.00
N THR A 148 14.35 2.83 6.80
CA THR A 148 13.49 1.77 6.25
C THR A 148 13.54 0.56 7.16
N TYR A 149 12.37 -0.01 7.47
CA TYR A 149 12.29 -1.23 8.26
C TYR A 149 13.08 -2.38 7.59
N PRO A 150 13.87 -3.16 8.34
CA PRO A 150 14.73 -4.20 7.75
C PRO A 150 14.00 -5.21 6.87
N ASP A 151 12.78 -5.57 7.22
CA ASP A 151 11.89 -6.46 6.46
C ASP A 151 11.43 -5.86 5.13
N TYR A 152 11.26 -4.53 5.05
CA TYR A 152 10.97 -3.84 3.78
C TYR A 152 12.23 -3.61 2.92
N ALA A 153 13.41 -3.58 3.56
CA ALA A 153 14.69 -3.47 2.88
C ALA A 153 15.20 -4.81 2.32
N ASP A 154 14.54 -5.93 2.65
CA ASP A 154 14.91 -7.25 2.17
C ASP A 154 14.85 -7.32 0.62
N PRO A 155 15.88 -7.87 -0.04
CA PRO A 155 15.93 -7.93 -1.51
C PRO A 155 14.75 -8.65 -2.16
N SER A 156 14.22 -9.70 -1.53
CA SER A 156 13.05 -10.44 -2.05
C SER A 156 11.78 -9.58 -1.98
N ILE A 157 11.63 -8.79 -0.92
CA ILE A 157 10.51 -7.87 -0.75
C ILE A 157 10.61 -6.69 -1.74
N ILE A 158 11.80 -6.14 -1.91
CA ILE A 158 12.07 -5.12 -2.94
C ILE A 158 11.74 -5.64 -4.34
N TYR A 159 12.09 -6.90 -4.65
CA TYR A 159 11.72 -7.53 -5.92
C TYR A 159 10.20 -7.53 -6.14
N TYR A 160 9.42 -7.98 -5.16
CA TYR A 160 7.95 -7.97 -5.28
C TYR A 160 7.37 -6.57 -5.43
N PHE A 161 7.91 -5.56 -4.71
CA PHE A 161 7.45 -4.19 -4.86
C PHE A 161 7.82 -3.58 -6.22
N ASN A 162 8.96 -3.94 -6.80
CA ASN A 162 9.31 -3.53 -8.16
C ASN A 162 8.35 -4.12 -9.19
N GLU A 163 7.98 -5.40 -9.05
CA GLU A 163 6.98 -6.06 -9.91
C GLU A 163 5.61 -5.37 -9.80
N LEU A 164 5.14 -5.13 -8.58
CA LEU A 164 3.88 -4.44 -8.32
C LEU A 164 3.88 -3.02 -8.89
N ARG A 165 4.98 -2.27 -8.70
CA ARG A 165 5.14 -0.93 -9.26
C ARG A 165 5.10 -0.97 -10.78
N SER A 166 5.80 -1.90 -11.42
CA SER A 166 5.82 -2.03 -12.88
C SER A 166 4.41 -2.24 -13.44
N LYS A 167 3.62 -3.11 -12.81
CA LYS A 167 2.20 -3.32 -13.15
C LYS A 167 1.37 -2.05 -12.97
N TYR A 168 1.54 -1.34 -11.86
CA TYR A 168 0.86 -0.08 -11.60
C TYR A 168 1.18 0.99 -12.66
N ILE A 169 2.46 1.19 -12.99
CA ILE A 169 2.88 2.16 -14.01
C ILE A 169 2.36 1.79 -15.40
N HIS A 170 2.33 0.50 -15.74
CA HIS A 170 1.73 0.04 -16.99
C HIS A 170 0.23 0.36 -17.04
N SER A 171 -0.52 0.04 -15.98
CA SER A 171 -1.96 0.34 -15.90
C SER A 171 -2.25 1.85 -15.97
N LYS A 172 -1.40 2.68 -15.35
CA LYS A 172 -1.51 4.13 -15.38
C LYS A 172 -1.33 4.66 -16.81
N LYS A 173 -0.27 4.21 -17.49
CA LYS A 173 -0.02 4.59 -18.89
C LYS A 173 -1.17 4.21 -19.83
N LEU A 174 -1.86 3.09 -19.58
CA LEU A 174 -3.03 2.70 -20.39
C LEU A 174 -4.24 3.60 -20.15
N ARG A 175 -4.48 4.01 -18.89
CA ARG A 175 -5.55 4.96 -18.53
C ARG A 175 -5.32 6.37 -19.05
N ASP A 176 -4.06 6.80 -19.10
CA ASP A 176 -3.69 8.15 -19.54
C ASP A 176 -3.61 8.26 -21.08
N ARG A 177 -3.89 7.18 -21.84
CA ARG A 177 -3.97 7.27 -23.31
C ARG A 177 -5.22 8.07 -23.69
N PRO A 178 -5.10 9.08 -24.57
CA PRO A 178 -6.27 9.75 -25.11
C PRO A 178 -7.12 8.73 -25.87
N ASP A 179 -8.43 8.78 -25.64
CA ASP A 179 -9.38 7.91 -26.32
C ASP A 179 -9.33 8.20 -27.83
N THR A 180 -8.78 7.26 -28.60
CA THR A 180 -8.61 7.38 -30.06
C THR A 180 -9.95 7.58 -30.79
N THR A 181 -11.07 7.30 -30.12
CA THR A 181 -12.42 7.45 -30.65
C THR A 181 -12.85 8.93 -30.76
N GLU A 182 -12.41 9.80 -29.84
CA GLU A 182 -12.73 11.24 -29.85
C GLU A 182 -11.96 12.03 -30.92
N GLN A 183 -10.77 11.57 -31.32
CA GLN A 183 -9.98 12.23 -32.36
C GLN A 183 -10.54 11.98 -33.78
N ILE A 184 -11.25 10.88 -34.00
CA ILE A 184 -11.88 10.57 -35.30
C ILE A 184 -13.15 11.41 -35.54
N HIS A 185 -13.87 11.81 -34.49
CA HIS A 185 -15.01 12.72 -34.62
C HIS A 185 -14.57 14.17 -34.85
N LYS A 186 -13.56 14.67 -34.12
CA LYS A 186 -13.04 16.03 -34.32
C LYS A 186 -12.36 16.26 -35.67
N SER A 187 -11.82 15.22 -36.31
CA SER A 187 -11.24 15.33 -37.65
C SER A 187 -12.25 15.27 -38.80
N LYS A 188 -13.51 14.85 -38.52
CA LYS A 188 -14.61 14.87 -39.49
C LYS A 188 -15.41 16.18 -39.46
N GLU A 189 -15.54 16.83 -38.31
CA GLU A 189 -16.24 18.13 -38.20
C GLU A 189 -15.45 19.31 -38.79
N VAL A 190 -14.13 19.23 -38.87
CA VAL A 190 -13.28 20.30 -39.47
C VAL A 190 -13.21 20.19 -41.01
N ARG A 191 -13.84 19.17 -41.60
CA ARG A 191 -13.85 18.94 -43.06
C ARG A 191 -15.20 19.22 -43.74
N ASN A 192 -16.19 19.77 -43.01
CA ASN A 192 -17.45 20.25 -43.57
C ASN A 192 -17.58 21.77 -43.42
#